data_AF-A0A9R0AQH3-F1
#
_entry.id   AF-A0A9R0AQH3-F1
#
_cell.length_a   1.000
_cell.length_b   1.000
_cell.length_c   1.000
_cell.angle_alpha   90.00
_cell.angle_beta   90.00
_cell.angle_gamma   90.00
#
_symmetry.space_group_name_H-M   'P 1'
#
loop_
_entity.id
_entity.type
_entity.pdbx_description
1 polymer ?
#
loop_
_entity_poly.entity_id
_entity_poly.type
_entity_poly.pdbx_seq_one_letter_code
_entity_poly.pdbx_strand_id
1 'polypeptide(L)'
;MEEFIHSALSRLEEERDEMSLRFEEERRLHHAARQQMTATSHEHHPHPHPHPHSTGGSDGVPVEVHEALRGAMEKLQERFTALMQEKVDLRERVEELEHRCIQLSGETDTIGEYIALYQNQRAIMKQRHFEKEQYINTLAKDKEEMKAKLAELQDLVMRLVGERNEWYSRYMSAVGNPGLPSSGGEHLHPADRHTDSPAVLDLSTAEDASSQSSTDPHTPSQSSERPGSAPDGPSLRPTEDGTARQIMQLLQEIQNPQARPAPFLGENPCIPFFYRPDEHDEVKILVI
;
A
#
# COMPACT_ATOMS: atom_id res chain seq x y z
N MET A 1 19.41 -8.77 6.83
CA MET A 1 18.53 -9.77 7.48
C MET A 1 19.32 -11.03 7.85
N GLU A 2 20.10 -11.58 6.91
CA GLU A 2 20.95 -12.75 7.17
C GLU A 2 21.98 -12.52 8.29
N GLU A 3 22.67 -11.38 8.33
CA GLU A 3 23.66 -11.07 9.37
C GLU A 3 23.05 -11.02 10.79
N PHE A 4 21.80 -10.55 10.91
CA PHE A 4 21.08 -10.53 12.18
C PHE A 4 20.78 -11.96 12.67
N ILE A 5 20.37 -12.84 11.74
CA ILE A 5 20.06 -14.24 12.05
C ILE A 5 21.34 -14.98 12.49
N HIS A 6 22.46 -14.80 11.79
CA HIS A 6 23.74 -15.41 12.18
C HIS A 6 24.23 -14.90 13.54
N SER A 7 24.08 -13.61 13.82
CA SER A 7 24.42 -13.02 15.13
C SER A 7 23.51 -13.52 16.27
N ALA A 8 22.23 -13.76 15.99
CA ALA A 8 21.30 -14.33 16.97
C ALA A 8 21.62 -15.81 17.25
N LEU A 9 21.91 -16.59 16.20
CA LEU A 9 22.31 -18.00 16.34
C LEU A 9 23.62 -18.15 17.11
N SER A 10 24.65 -17.34 16.79
CA SER A 10 25.92 -17.38 17.50
C SER A 10 25.78 -17.06 18.99
N ARG A 11 24.89 -16.13 19.35
CA ARG A 11 24.60 -15.82 20.77
C ARG A 11 23.89 -16.97 21.48
N LEU A 12 22.91 -17.60 20.83
CA LEU A 12 22.21 -18.75 21.41
C LEU A 12 23.13 -19.97 21.55
N GLU A 13 24.05 -20.17 20.62
CA GLU A 13 25.06 -21.23 20.72
C GLU A 13 26.00 -20.99 21.90
N GLU A 14 26.48 -19.76 22.08
CA GLU A 14 27.34 -19.37 23.21
C GLU A 14 26.62 -19.54 24.56
N GLU A 15 25.37 -19.07 24.67
CA GLU A 15 24.56 -19.26 25.89
C GLU A 15 24.31 -20.74 26.21
N ARG A 16 24.06 -21.57 25.19
CA ARG A 16 23.88 -23.01 25.36
C ARG A 16 25.16 -23.70 25.81
N ASP A 17 26.30 -23.31 25.25
CA ASP A 17 27.60 -23.87 25.64
C ASP A 17 27.98 -23.46 27.06
N GLU A 18 27.72 -22.20 27.44
CA GLU A 18 27.91 -21.73 28.82
C GLU A 18 27.02 -22.50 29.81
N MET A 19 25.73 -22.69 29.48
CA MET A 19 24.80 -23.45 30.31
C MET A 19 25.24 -24.93 30.45
N SER A 20 25.75 -25.52 29.37
CA SER A 20 26.25 -26.89 29.37
C SER A 20 27.47 -27.05 30.28
N LEU A 21 28.41 -26.11 30.24
CA LEU A 21 29.58 -26.10 31.12
C LEU A 21 29.20 -25.98 32.60
N ARG A 22 28.27 -25.07 32.94
CA ARG A 22 27.77 -24.90 34.32
C ARG A 22 27.10 -26.18 34.83
N PHE A 23 26.31 -26.85 33.98
CA PHE A 23 25.67 -28.11 34.35
C PHE A 23 26.69 -29.22 34.62
N GLU A 24 27.73 -29.33 33.81
CA GLU A 24 28.79 -30.30 34.03
C GLU A 24 29.57 -30.04 35.32
N GLU A 25 29.84 -28.76 35.62
CA GLU A 25 30.50 -28.36 36.86
C GLU A 25 29.64 -28.68 38.10
N GLU A 26 28.36 -28.34 38.08
CA GLU A 26 27.42 -28.69 39.15
C GLU A 26 27.32 -30.21 39.34
N ARG A 27 27.25 -30.97 38.24
CA ARG A 27 27.24 -32.43 38.29
C ARG A 27 28.53 -32.97 38.93
N ARG A 28 29.68 -32.37 38.63
CA ARG A 28 30.98 -32.73 39.23
C ARG A 28 30.99 -32.43 40.73
N LEU A 29 30.51 -31.27 41.15
CA LEU A 29 30.42 -30.88 42.56
C LEU A 29 29.48 -31.79 43.35
N HIS A 30 28.30 -32.10 42.80
CA HIS A 30 27.35 -33.02 43.40
C HIS A 30 27.93 -34.44 43.54
N HIS A 31 28.66 -34.93 42.53
CA HIS A 31 29.37 -36.20 42.61
C HIS A 31 30.43 -36.20 43.71
N ALA A 32 31.23 -35.14 43.83
CA ALA A 32 32.25 -35.01 44.86
C ALA A 32 31.63 -34.95 46.27
N ALA A 33 30.53 -34.20 46.46
CA ALA A 33 29.81 -34.14 47.73
C ALA A 33 29.25 -35.51 48.13
N ARG A 34 28.68 -36.27 47.18
CA ARG A 34 28.24 -37.66 47.43
C ARG A 34 29.38 -38.57 47.86
N GLN A 35 30.55 -38.47 47.22
CA GLN A 35 31.72 -39.27 47.59
C GLN A 35 32.21 -38.94 49.02
N GLN A 36 32.22 -37.66 49.39
CA GLN A 36 32.57 -37.24 50.75
C GLN A 36 31.57 -37.79 51.79
N MET A 37 30.26 -37.73 51.52
CA MET A 37 29.25 -38.31 52.40
C MET A 37 29.39 -39.83 52.56
N THR A 38 29.76 -40.55 51.48
CA THR A 38 30.02 -41.99 51.59
C THR A 38 31.29 -42.31 52.38
N ALA A 39 32.32 -41.47 52.30
CA ALA A 39 33.56 -41.65 53.05
C ALA A 39 33.35 -41.43 54.56
N THR A 40 32.66 -40.35 54.95
CA THR A 40 32.35 -40.08 56.37
C THR A 40 31.41 -41.12 56.96
N SER A 41 30.48 -41.67 56.16
CA SER A 41 29.58 -42.74 56.59
C SER A 41 30.31 -44.07 56.86
N HIS A 42 31.43 -44.35 56.18
CA HIS A 42 32.23 -45.55 56.41
C HIS A 42 33.15 -45.43 57.64
N GLU A 43 33.58 -44.20 57.98
CA GLU A 43 34.39 -43.89 59.17
C GLU A 43 33.61 -44.00 60.49
N HIS A 44 32.27 -44.11 60.43
CA HIS A 44 31.38 -44.26 61.58
C HIS A 44 30.80 -45.67 61.79
N HIS A 45 31.38 -46.71 61.18
CA HIS A 45 31.10 -48.09 61.59
C HIS A 45 31.95 -48.48 62.81
N PRO A 46 31.38 -48.69 64.01
CA PRO A 46 32.18 -49.08 65.17
C PRO A 46 32.57 -50.56 65.09
N HIS A 47 33.84 -50.84 65.37
CA HIS A 47 34.38 -52.19 65.60
C HIS A 47 33.64 -52.90 66.76
N PRO A 48 33.43 -54.23 66.71
CA PRO A 48 32.89 -54.97 67.84
C PRO A 48 33.98 -55.11 68.91
N HIS A 49 33.83 -54.41 70.04
CA HIS A 49 34.71 -54.56 71.20
C HIS A 49 34.23 -55.69 72.14
N PRO A 50 35.14 -56.48 72.74
CA PRO A 50 34.80 -57.50 73.73
C PRO A 50 34.51 -56.86 75.10
N HIS A 51 33.51 -57.41 75.79
CA HIS A 51 33.05 -56.99 77.12
C HIS A 51 34.13 -57.09 78.22
N PRO A 52 34.06 -56.19 79.21
CA PRO A 52 34.16 -56.64 80.59
C PRO A 52 32.98 -56.18 81.46
N HIS A 53 32.88 -56.85 82.61
CA HIS A 53 31.73 -56.99 83.49
C HIS A 53 31.42 -55.77 84.40
N SER A 54 30.16 -55.76 84.89
CA SER A 54 29.64 -55.13 86.11
C SER A 54 29.73 -53.59 86.16
N THR A 55 28.64 -52.86 86.41
CA THR A 55 27.88 -52.88 87.67
C THR A 55 26.58 -52.10 87.44
N GLY A 56 25.47 -52.57 88.00
CA GLY A 56 24.17 -51.92 87.89
C GLY A 56 24.20 -50.47 88.39
N GLY A 57 23.76 -49.56 87.53
CA GLY A 57 23.51 -48.16 87.82
C GLY A 57 22.74 -47.57 86.64
N SER A 58 21.46 -47.26 86.88
CA SER A 58 20.54 -46.49 86.03
C SER A 58 21.16 -45.94 84.73
N ASP A 59 20.93 -46.65 83.63
CA ASP A 59 21.26 -46.24 82.25
C ASP A 59 20.31 -45.12 81.80
N GLY A 60 20.43 -43.97 82.46
CA GLY A 60 19.70 -42.75 82.14
C GLY A 60 20.63 -41.78 81.43
N VAL A 61 20.18 -41.26 80.28
CA VAL A 61 20.85 -40.13 79.61
C VAL A 61 21.02 -38.99 80.62
N PRO A 62 22.22 -38.39 80.75
CA PRO A 62 22.43 -37.24 81.63
C PRO A 62 21.42 -36.14 81.33
N VAL A 63 20.82 -35.57 82.37
CA VAL A 63 19.72 -34.59 82.25
C VAL A 63 20.11 -33.40 81.38
N GLU A 64 21.37 -32.99 81.44
CA GLU A 64 21.92 -31.88 80.67
C GLU A 64 21.92 -32.15 79.16
N VAL A 65 22.19 -33.40 78.76
CA VAL A 65 22.17 -33.81 77.34
C VAL A 65 20.73 -33.85 76.83
N HIS A 66 19.80 -34.32 77.65
CA HIS A 66 18.38 -34.33 77.31
C HIS A 66 17.79 -32.91 77.21
N GLU A 67 18.17 -31.99 78.10
CA GLU A 67 17.78 -30.57 78.00
C GLU A 67 18.39 -29.87 76.79
N ALA A 68 19.67 -30.10 76.49
CA ALA A 68 20.31 -29.56 75.29
C ALA A 68 19.65 -30.07 73.99
N LEU A 69 19.32 -31.37 73.94
CA LEU A 69 18.62 -31.97 72.81
C LEU A 69 17.20 -31.41 72.68
N ARG A 70 16.46 -31.24 73.78
CA ARG A 70 15.14 -30.60 73.78
C ARG A 70 15.21 -29.18 73.23
N GLY A 71 16.15 -28.36 73.71
CA GLY A 71 16.32 -27.00 73.21
C GLY A 71 16.73 -26.93 71.74
N ALA A 72 17.53 -27.90 71.26
CA ALA A 72 17.86 -28.01 69.84
C ALA A 72 16.63 -28.41 68.99
N MET A 73 15.79 -29.33 69.49
CA MET A 73 14.54 -29.72 68.84
C MET A 73 13.52 -28.57 68.79
N GLU A 74 13.38 -27.79 69.86
CA GLU A 74 12.50 -26.60 69.89
C GLU A 74 12.93 -25.57 68.85
N LYS A 75 14.22 -25.21 68.80
CA LYS A 75 14.75 -24.29 67.76
C LYS A 75 14.56 -24.82 66.35
N LEU A 76 14.72 -26.13 66.15
CA LEU A 76 14.46 -26.76 64.86
C LEU A 76 12.99 -26.67 64.48
N GLN A 77 12.08 -26.92 65.42
CA GLN A 77 10.63 -26.82 65.20
C GLN A 77 10.20 -25.39 64.90
N GLU A 78 10.72 -24.40 65.62
CA GLU A 78 10.48 -22.98 65.35
C GLU A 78 10.95 -22.61 63.94
N ARG A 79 12.18 -22.98 63.58
CA ARG A 79 12.73 -22.70 62.24
C ARG A 79 11.96 -23.41 61.14
N PHE A 80 11.54 -24.66 61.37
CA PHE A 80 10.75 -25.41 60.41
C PHE A 80 9.37 -24.75 60.20
N THR A 81 8.73 -24.30 61.27
CA THR A 81 7.43 -23.62 61.19
C THR A 81 7.54 -22.30 60.45
N ALA A 82 8.58 -21.50 60.75
CA ALA A 82 8.86 -20.26 60.04
C ALA A 82 9.12 -20.50 58.53
N LEU A 83 9.93 -21.50 58.19
CA LEU A 83 10.21 -21.86 56.80
C LEU A 83 8.94 -22.34 56.07
N MET A 84 8.08 -23.09 56.75
CA MET A 84 6.81 -23.55 56.16
C MET A 84 5.87 -22.38 55.88
N GLN A 85 5.82 -21.37 56.76
CA GLN A 85 5.07 -20.15 56.52
C GLN A 85 5.64 -19.35 55.35
N GLU A 86 6.96 -19.13 55.34
CA GLU A 86 7.64 -18.45 54.24
C GLU A 86 7.36 -19.13 52.89
N LYS A 87 7.38 -20.47 52.86
CA LYS A 87 7.05 -21.25 51.67
C LYS A 87 5.61 -21.05 51.20
N VAL A 88 4.66 -20.85 52.12
CA VAL A 88 3.27 -20.53 51.75
C VAL A 88 3.20 -19.14 51.13
N ASP A 89 3.81 -18.16 51.78
CA ASP A 89 3.82 -16.76 51.31
C ASP A 89 4.49 -16.65 49.92
N LEU A 90 5.60 -17.38 49.69
CA LEU A 90 6.25 -17.45 48.38
C LEU A 90 5.35 -18.10 47.33
N ARG A 91 4.59 -19.14 47.68
CA ARG A 91 3.66 -19.77 46.74
C ARG A 91 2.55 -18.82 46.31
N GLU A 92 1.95 -18.11 47.24
CA GLU A 92 0.95 -17.08 46.93
C GLU A 92 1.54 -15.99 46.02
N ARG A 93 2.78 -15.57 46.27
CA ARG A 93 3.44 -14.57 45.43
C ARG A 93 3.75 -15.08 44.03
N VAL A 94 4.10 -16.36 43.88
CA VAL A 94 4.30 -16.99 42.57
C VAL A 94 2.98 -17.03 41.80
N GLU A 95 1.89 -17.47 42.43
CA GLU A 95 0.56 -17.50 41.82
C GLU A 95 0.12 -16.10 41.36
N GLU A 96 0.34 -15.06 42.18
CA GLU A 96 0.05 -13.68 41.80
C GLU A 96 0.86 -13.21 40.58
N LEU A 97 2.15 -13.59 40.51
CA LEU A 97 3.00 -13.25 39.37
C LEU A 97 2.61 -14.01 38.10
N GLU A 98 2.20 -15.28 38.21
CA GLU A 98 1.68 -16.06 37.09
C GLU A 98 0.42 -15.42 36.53
N HIS A 99 -0.52 -15.00 37.39
CA HIS A 99 -1.71 -14.27 36.96
C HIS A 99 -1.38 -12.97 36.22
N ARG A 100 -0.39 -12.20 36.71
CA ARG A 100 0.07 -10.99 36.03
C ARG A 100 0.72 -11.29 34.68
N CYS A 101 1.50 -12.37 34.60
CA CYS A 101 2.13 -12.80 33.36
C CYS A 101 1.08 -13.13 32.29
N ILE A 102 0.01 -13.84 32.68
CA ILE A 102 -1.12 -14.16 31.80
C ILE A 102 -1.82 -12.87 31.32
N GLN A 103 -2.06 -11.90 32.20
CA GLN A 103 -2.68 -10.62 31.82
C GLN A 103 -1.81 -9.84 30.84
N LEU A 104 -0.53 -9.67 31.15
CA LEU A 104 0.42 -8.98 30.27
C LEU A 104 0.57 -9.68 28.92
N SER A 105 0.47 -11.02 28.88
CA SER A 105 0.43 -11.77 27.63
C SER A 105 -0.80 -11.40 26.80
N GLY A 106 -2.00 -11.36 27.40
CA GLY A 106 -3.22 -10.98 26.70
C GLY A 106 -3.23 -9.52 26.23
N GLU A 107 -2.66 -8.60 27.04
CA GLU A 107 -2.44 -7.21 26.64
C GLU A 107 -1.47 -7.11 25.45
N THR A 108 -0.40 -7.92 25.46
CA THR A 108 0.57 -7.98 24.35
C THR A 108 -0.07 -8.52 23.07
N ASP A 109 -0.92 -9.54 23.16
CA ASP A 109 -1.67 -10.08 22.03
C ASP A 109 -2.59 -9.01 21.43
N THR A 110 -3.32 -8.29 22.28
CA THR A 110 -4.19 -7.18 21.86
C THR A 110 -3.41 -6.08 21.15
N ILE A 111 -2.24 -5.69 21.68
CA ILE A 111 -1.34 -4.73 21.01
C ILE A 111 -0.91 -5.27 19.63
N GLY A 112 -0.61 -6.57 19.54
CA GLY A 112 -0.31 -7.25 18.29
C GLY A 112 -1.44 -7.14 17.25
N GLU A 113 -2.70 -7.31 17.67
CA GLU A 113 -3.87 -7.13 16.80
C GLU A 113 -3.98 -5.69 16.28
N TYR A 114 -3.77 -4.69 17.14
CA TYR A 114 -3.76 -3.28 16.71
C TYR A 114 -2.66 -2.99 15.69
N ILE A 115 -1.46 -3.55 15.87
CA ILE A 115 -0.37 -3.40 14.91
C ILE A 115 -0.79 -4.00 13.56
N ALA A 116 -1.36 -5.21 13.56
CA ALA A 116 -1.81 -5.86 12.32
C ALA A 116 -2.89 -5.05 11.59
N LEU A 117 -3.89 -4.54 12.33
CA LEU A 117 -4.94 -3.67 11.78
C LEU A 117 -4.35 -2.40 11.17
N TYR A 118 -3.42 -1.75 11.87
CA TYR A 118 -2.77 -0.54 11.39
C TYR A 118 -1.96 -0.78 10.11
N GLN A 119 -1.21 -1.88 10.05
CA GLN A 119 -0.46 -2.25 8.83
C GLN A 119 -1.38 -2.51 7.66
N ASN A 120 -2.52 -3.20 7.89
CA ASN A 120 -3.53 -3.42 6.86
C ASN A 120 -4.12 -2.10 6.36
N GLN A 121 -4.53 -1.22 7.27
CA GLN A 121 -5.06 0.10 6.92
C GLN A 121 -4.06 0.92 6.08
N ARG A 122 -2.78 0.91 6.48
CA ARG A 122 -1.70 1.56 5.74
C ARG A 122 -1.52 0.97 4.34
N ALA A 123 -1.57 -0.36 4.20
CA ALA A 123 -1.48 -1.03 2.92
C ALA A 123 -2.64 -0.65 1.99
N ILE A 124 -3.87 -0.63 2.50
CA ILE A 124 -5.07 -0.21 1.74
C ILE A 124 -4.94 1.24 1.27
N MET A 125 -4.53 2.16 2.15
CA MET A 125 -4.34 3.56 1.78
C MET A 125 -3.27 3.74 0.70
N LYS A 126 -2.14 3.03 0.83
CA LYS A 126 -1.06 3.05 -0.16
C LYS A 126 -1.52 2.50 -1.52
N GLN A 127 -2.28 1.41 -1.51
CA GLN A 127 -2.84 0.82 -2.71
C GLN A 127 -3.82 1.78 -3.41
N ARG A 128 -4.76 2.39 -2.66
CA ARG A 128 -5.69 3.39 -3.21
C ARG A 128 -4.98 4.61 -3.76
N HIS A 129 -3.90 5.06 -3.11
CA HIS A 129 -3.10 6.17 -3.62
C HIS A 129 -2.44 5.81 -4.95
N PHE A 130 -1.84 4.63 -5.02
CA PHE A 130 -1.21 4.12 -6.23
C PHE A 130 -2.19 3.98 -7.39
N GLU A 131 -3.39 3.45 -7.13
CA GLU A 131 -4.47 3.36 -8.13
C GLU A 131 -4.89 4.74 -8.65
N LYS A 132 -5.02 5.74 -7.76
CA LYS A 132 -5.31 7.13 -8.16
C LYS A 132 -4.20 7.72 -9.02
N GLU A 133 -2.93 7.50 -8.66
CA GLU A 133 -1.79 7.97 -9.46
C GLU A 133 -1.76 7.31 -10.85
N GLN A 134 -2.02 6.00 -10.92
CA GLN A 134 -2.12 5.29 -12.20
C GLN A 134 -3.25 5.83 -13.08
N TYR A 135 -4.40 6.13 -12.48
CA TYR A 135 -5.52 6.73 -13.18
C TYR A 135 -5.17 8.13 -13.72
N ILE A 136 -4.57 8.98 -12.89
CA ILE A 136 -4.12 10.32 -13.29
C ILE A 136 -3.09 10.23 -14.43
N ASN A 137 -2.14 9.29 -14.36
CA ASN A 137 -1.14 9.09 -15.40
C ASN A 137 -1.79 8.66 -16.72
N THR A 138 -2.72 7.70 -16.67
CA THR A 138 -3.45 7.24 -17.85
C THR A 138 -4.24 8.39 -18.48
N LEU A 139 -4.97 9.16 -17.67
CA LEU A 139 -5.73 10.31 -18.14
C LEU A 139 -4.84 11.40 -18.75
N ALA A 140 -3.66 11.65 -18.16
CA ALA A 140 -2.69 12.59 -18.71
C ALA A 140 -2.16 12.12 -20.07
N LYS A 141 -1.90 10.82 -20.23
CA LYS A 141 -1.50 10.23 -21.50
C LYS A 141 -2.60 10.33 -22.55
N ASP A 142 -3.83 9.99 -22.21
CA ASP A 142 -4.98 10.07 -23.12
C ASP A 142 -5.22 11.52 -23.58
N LYS A 143 -5.06 12.49 -22.67
CA LYS A 143 -5.14 13.92 -23.00
C LYS A 143 -4.05 14.34 -23.99
N GLU A 144 -2.82 13.85 -23.82
CA GLU A 144 -1.71 14.15 -24.72
C GLU A 144 -1.90 13.50 -26.09
N GLU A 145 -2.36 12.24 -26.13
CA GLU A 145 -2.73 11.57 -27.37
C GLU A 145 -3.85 12.31 -28.11
N MET A 146 -4.88 12.76 -27.38
CA MET A 146 -5.97 13.53 -27.96
C MET A 146 -5.50 14.85 -28.57
N LYS A 147 -4.60 15.57 -27.87
CA LYS A 147 -3.98 16.79 -28.42
C LYS A 147 -3.18 16.51 -29.69
N ALA A 148 -2.42 15.41 -29.72
CA ALA A 148 -1.67 15.03 -30.91
C ALA A 148 -2.59 14.76 -32.10
N LYS A 149 -3.70 14.03 -31.90
CA LYS A 149 -4.72 13.79 -32.94
C LYS A 149 -5.38 15.08 -33.41
N LEU A 150 -5.69 16.02 -32.51
CA LEU A 150 -6.24 17.32 -32.89
C LEU A 150 -5.24 18.16 -33.70
N ALA A 151 -3.95 18.11 -33.35
CA ALA A 151 -2.90 18.78 -34.12
C ALA A 151 -2.74 18.17 -35.52
N GLU A 152 -2.77 16.84 -35.63
CA GLU A 152 -2.76 16.13 -36.92
C GLU A 152 -3.97 16.50 -37.77
N LEU A 153 -5.16 16.58 -37.16
CA LEU A 153 -6.37 17.01 -37.83
C LEU A 153 -6.24 18.45 -38.35
N GLN A 154 -5.69 19.36 -37.55
CA GLN A 154 -5.45 20.74 -37.96
C GLN A 154 -4.49 20.81 -39.16
N ASP A 155 -3.40 20.03 -39.14
CA ASP A 155 -2.45 19.96 -40.26
C ASP A 155 -3.10 19.41 -41.54
N LEU A 156 -3.87 18.32 -41.42
CA LEU A 156 -4.63 17.75 -42.54
C LEU A 156 -5.62 18.75 -43.15
N VAL A 157 -6.35 19.51 -42.32
CA VAL A 157 -7.28 20.54 -42.80
C VAL A 157 -6.54 21.68 -43.50
N MET A 158 -5.42 22.15 -42.95
CA MET A 158 -4.60 23.18 -43.57
C MET A 158 -4.06 22.70 -44.93
N ARG A 159 -3.63 21.44 -45.01
CA ARG A 159 -3.18 20.80 -46.25
C ARG A 159 -4.31 20.70 -47.28
N LEU A 160 -5.50 20.26 -46.89
CA LEU A 160 -6.67 20.18 -47.77
C LEU A 160 -7.06 21.57 -48.32
N VAL A 161 -7.02 22.61 -47.48
CA VAL A 161 -7.27 23.99 -47.91
C VAL A 161 -6.20 24.46 -48.90
N GLY A 162 -4.94 24.09 -48.67
CA GLY A 162 -3.81 24.34 -49.58
C GLY A 162 -4.00 23.66 -50.94
N GLU A 163 -4.25 22.35 -50.95
CA GLU A 163 -4.53 21.54 -52.15
C GLU A 163 -5.69 22.15 -52.96
N ARG A 164 -6.78 22.54 -52.28
CA ARG A 164 -7.92 23.23 -52.89
C ARG A 164 -7.51 24.57 -53.50
N ASN A 165 -6.72 25.39 -52.81
CA ASN A 165 -6.28 26.70 -53.31
C ASN A 165 -5.34 26.57 -54.52
N GLU A 166 -4.45 25.57 -54.51
CA GLU A 166 -3.62 25.22 -55.66
C GLU A 166 -4.47 24.79 -56.86
N TRP A 167 -5.48 23.94 -56.62
CA TRP A 167 -6.41 23.52 -57.66
C TRP A 167 -7.15 24.72 -58.26
N TYR A 168 -7.67 25.63 -57.42
CA TYR A 168 -8.30 26.87 -57.89
C TYR A 168 -7.34 27.73 -58.70
N SER A 169 -6.09 27.88 -58.25
CA SER A 169 -5.06 28.66 -58.96
C SER A 169 -4.73 28.05 -60.33
N ARG A 170 -4.62 26.71 -60.41
CA ARG A 170 -4.41 25.97 -61.67
C ARG A 170 -5.61 26.09 -62.60
N TYR A 171 -6.82 25.94 -62.07
CA TYR A 171 -8.05 26.11 -62.84
C TYR A 171 -8.14 27.53 -63.42
N MET A 172 -7.99 28.56 -62.58
CA MET A 172 -8.01 29.96 -63.02
C MET A 172 -6.93 30.28 -64.05
N SER A 173 -5.75 29.68 -63.93
CA SER A 173 -4.69 29.80 -64.95
C SER A 173 -5.03 29.09 -66.27
N ALA A 174 -5.80 28.01 -66.23
CA ALA A 174 -6.22 27.24 -67.40
C ALA A 174 -7.42 27.88 -68.15
N VAL A 175 -8.38 28.47 -67.43
CA VAL A 175 -9.48 29.26 -68.05
C VAL A 175 -9.08 30.70 -68.37
N GLY A 176 -8.01 31.22 -67.77
CA GLY A 176 -7.50 32.58 -67.94
C GLY A 176 -6.66 32.83 -69.21
N ASN A 177 -6.62 31.94 -70.19
CA ASN A 177 -5.83 32.16 -71.41
C ASN A 177 -6.54 31.74 -72.71
N PRO A 178 -7.12 32.69 -73.45
CA PRO A 178 -7.11 32.73 -74.90
C PRO A 178 -5.96 33.64 -75.37
N GLY A 179 -4.93 33.05 -75.96
CA GLY A 179 -3.69 33.76 -76.28
C GLY A 179 -3.86 34.90 -77.30
N LEU A 180 -3.08 35.96 -77.11
CA LEU A 180 -2.39 36.72 -78.16
C LEU A 180 -1.15 37.39 -77.54
N PRO A 181 0.01 37.43 -78.24
CA PRO A 181 1.18 38.16 -77.79
C PRO A 181 0.97 39.65 -78.09
N SER A 182 0.83 40.48 -77.05
CA SER A 182 0.87 41.94 -77.24
C SER A 182 2.29 42.43 -76.99
N SER A 183 2.95 42.71 -78.12
CA SER A 183 4.19 43.45 -78.23
C SER A 183 4.04 44.89 -77.72
N GLY A 184 5.02 45.37 -76.94
CA GLY A 184 5.45 46.77 -76.91
C GLY A 184 4.68 47.71 -75.98
N GLY A 185 5.40 48.33 -75.04
CA GLY A 185 4.90 49.44 -74.24
C GLY A 185 5.81 49.79 -73.06
N GLU A 186 6.87 50.54 -73.34
CA GLU A 186 7.73 51.19 -72.35
C GLU A 186 6.95 52.13 -71.41
N HIS A 187 7.54 52.29 -70.21
CA HIS A 187 7.52 53.45 -69.33
C HIS A 187 6.21 53.79 -68.59
N LEU A 188 6.25 53.70 -67.25
CA LEU A 188 6.34 54.87 -66.36
C LEU A 188 6.26 54.45 -64.87
N HIS A 189 7.27 54.83 -64.10
CA HIS A 189 7.19 55.14 -62.66
C HIS A 189 6.07 56.18 -62.40
N PRO A 190 5.48 56.34 -61.18
CA PRO A 190 6.27 56.56 -59.96
C PRO A 190 5.64 56.14 -58.60
N ALA A 191 6.44 56.33 -57.53
CA ALA A 191 6.15 56.93 -56.21
C ALA A 191 4.87 56.53 -55.45
N ASP A 192 4.76 56.49 -54.12
CA ASP A 192 5.58 56.78 -52.93
C ASP A 192 4.61 56.49 -51.74
N ARG A 193 5.17 56.34 -50.55
CA ARG A 193 4.52 56.41 -49.22
C ARG A 193 3.86 55.15 -48.65
N HIS A 194 4.45 54.56 -47.62
CA HIS A 194 4.57 54.99 -46.21
C HIS A 194 3.40 54.49 -45.35
N THR A 195 3.79 54.12 -44.12
CA THR A 195 3.03 54.14 -42.86
C THR A 195 2.08 52.98 -42.56
N ASP A 196 2.62 52.11 -41.70
CA ASP A 196 2.08 51.77 -40.39
C ASP A 196 0.75 51.03 -40.30
N SER A 197 0.88 49.75 -39.98
CA SER A 197 -0.09 48.98 -39.22
C SER A 197 -0.11 49.45 -37.76
N PRO A 198 -1.28 49.77 -37.19
CA PRO A 198 -1.45 49.74 -35.77
C PRO A 198 -2.41 48.62 -35.34
N ALA A 199 -2.02 48.04 -34.20
CA ALA A 199 -2.88 47.69 -33.09
C ALA A 199 -3.94 46.59 -33.30
N VAL A 200 -3.57 45.42 -32.77
CA VAL A 200 -4.34 44.65 -31.79
C VAL A 200 -5.66 45.27 -31.34
N LEU A 201 -6.77 44.59 -31.66
CA LEU A 201 -8.00 44.69 -30.91
C LEU A 201 -8.42 43.28 -30.50
N ASP A 202 -8.11 43.02 -29.23
CA ASP A 202 -8.69 42.01 -28.36
C ASP A 202 -10.17 42.32 -28.07
N LEU A 203 -10.84 41.31 -27.53
CA LEU A 203 -12.14 41.32 -26.85
C LEU A 203 -13.37 41.16 -27.76
N SER A 204 -14.04 40.01 -27.61
CA SER A 204 -15.46 39.97 -27.23
C SER A 204 -15.89 38.59 -26.76
N THR A 205 -16.10 38.55 -25.46
CA THR A 205 -16.82 37.55 -24.67
C THR A 205 -18.32 37.70 -24.93
N ALA A 206 -18.93 36.56 -25.24
CA ALA A 206 -20.23 36.06 -24.80
C ALA A 206 -21.55 36.84 -24.98
N GLU A 207 -22.54 35.97 -25.20
CA GLU A 207 -23.89 35.93 -24.62
C GLU A 207 -25.06 36.73 -25.20
N ASP A 208 -26.00 35.93 -25.73
CA ASP A 208 -27.44 35.90 -25.42
C ASP A 208 -28.42 36.34 -26.52
N ALA A 209 -29.59 35.72 -26.41
CA ALA A 209 -30.88 35.91 -27.06
C ALA A 209 -31.25 34.74 -28.01
N SER A 210 -32.07 33.78 -27.54
CA SER A 210 -33.55 33.86 -27.49
C SER A 210 -34.15 33.65 -28.89
N SER A 211 -35.18 32.85 -29.17
CA SER A 211 -36.10 32.01 -28.41
C SER A 211 -37.04 31.36 -29.43
N GLN A 212 -37.74 30.30 -28.99
CA GLN A 212 -39.09 29.88 -29.45
C GLN A 212 -39.18 29.13 -30.79
N SER A 213 -39.54 27.84 -30.74
CA SER A 213 -40.93 27.31 -30.84
C SER A 213 -41.23 26.97 -32.30
N SER A 214 -41.77 25.82 -32.73
CA SER A 214 -42.62 24.81 -32.10
C SER A 214 -42.86 23.68 -33.12
N THR A 215 -43.57 22.63 -32.67
CA THR A 215 -44.36 21.64 -33.43
C THR A 215 -43.65 20.50 -34.16
N ASP A 216 -43.55 19.37 -33.44
CA ASP A 216 -43.85 18.00 -33.90
C ASP A 216 -45.30 17.91 -34.48
N PRO A 217 -45.78 16.84 -35.20
CA PRO A 217 -45.30 15.44 -35.16
C PRO A 217 -45.45 14.56 -36.46
N HIS A 218 -44.93 13.31 -36.38
CA HIS A 218 -45.31 12.07 -37.13
C HIS A 218 -44.97 12.02 -38.66
N THR A 219 -44.55 10.93 -39.32
CA THR A 219 -44.50 9.46 -39.13
C THR A 219 -43.58 8.88 -40.24
N PRO A 220 -43.13 7.61 -40.15
CA PRO A 220 -42.12 7.04 -41.04
C PRO A 220 -42.74 6.42 -42.30
N SER A 221 -42.04 6.53 -43.44
CA SER A 221 -42.33 5.71 -44.62
C SER A 221 -41.04 5.29 -45.29
N GLN A 222 -40.74 4.00 -45.13
CA GLN A 222 -39.84 3.24 -45.98
C GLN A 222 -40.55 2.99 -47.32
N SER A 223 -39.87 3.24 -48.43
CA SER A 223 -40.16 2.53 -49.68
C SER A 223 -38.90 2.44 -50.52
N SER A 224 -38.61 1.20 -50.90
CA SER A 224 -37.64 0.71 -51.86
C SER A 224 -37.41 1.60 -53.08
N GLU A 225 -36.19 1.58 -53.63
CA GLU A 225 -35.85 0.83 -54.86
C GLU A 225 -34.46 1.24 -55.40
N ARG A 226 -33.68 0.23 -55.79
CA ARG A 226 -32.43 0.28 -56.58
C ARG A 226 -32.72 -0.58 -57.83
N PRO A 227 -31.94 -0.61 -58.94
CA PRO A 227 -30.99 0.34 -59.54
C PRO A 227 -31.43 0.78 -60.97
N GLY A 228 -30.97 1.94 -61.42
CA GLY A 228 -30.95 2.30 -62.84
C GLY A 228 -29.57 2.80 -63.22
N SER A 229 -28.89 2.11 -64.12
CA SER A 229 -27.51 2.34 -64.56
C SER A 229 -27.43 2.94 -65.97
N ALA A 230 -26.37 3.74 -66.16
CA ALA A 230 -25.72 4.23 -67.40
C ALA A 230 -26.09 5.65 -67.90
N PRO A 231 -25.21 6.36 -68.64
CA PRO A 231 -23.73 6.30 -68.69
C PRO A 231 -23.01 7.67 -68.60
N ASP A 232 -21.68 7.56 -68.51
CA ASP A 232 -20.59 8.55 -68.53
C ASP A 232 -20.81 9.93 -69.18
N GLY A 233 -20.62 10.96 -68.36
CA GLY A 233 -20.02 12.24 -68.77
C GLY A 233 -18.64 12.38 -68.10
N PRO A 234 -17.72 13.19 -68.63
CA PRO A 234 -16.36 13.29 -68.11
C PRO A 234 -16.40 13.77 -66.66
N SER A 235 -16.18 12.83 -65.74
CA SER A 235 -16.11 13.09 -64.31
C SER A 235 -14.83 13.87 -64.02
N LEU A 236 -14.88 15.19 -64.18
CA LEU A 236 -13.97 16.14 -63.53
C LEU A 236 -14.38 16.31 -62.05
N ARG A 237 -14.79 15.23 -61.38
CA ARG A 237 -14.94 15.24 -59.94
C ARG A 237 -13.55 15.04 -59.33
N PRO A 238 -13.16 15.83 -58.31
CA PRO A 238 -11.97 15.56 -57.53
C PRO A 238 -12.03 14.10 -57.09
N THR A 239 -11.05 13.30 -57.50
CA THR A 239 -10.80 11.97 -56.93
C THR A 239 -10.76 12.16 -55.43
N GLU A 240 -11.74 11.59 -54.71
CA GLU A 240 -11.89 11.69 -53.26
C GLU A 240 -10.54 11.85 -52.55
N ASP A 241 -10.21 13.09 -52.21
CA ASP A 241 -8.84 13.49 -51.86
C ASP A 241 -8.35 12.61 -50.70
N GLY A 242 -7.19 11.97 -50.84
CA GLY A 242 -6.63 11.09 -49.81
C GLY A 242 -6.57 11.78 -48.44
N THR A 243 -6.32 13.10 -48.45
CA THR A 243 -6.35 13.99 -47.29
C THR A 243 -7.75 14.05 -46.63
N ALA A 244 -8.82 14.13 -47.41
CA ALA A 244 -10.20 14.12 -46.89
C ALA A 244 -10.57 12.77 -46.26
N ARG A 245 -10.10 11.65 -46.84
CA ARG A 245 -10.29 10.32 -46.24
C ARG A 245 -9.53 10.17 -44.91
N GLN A 246 -8.31 10.68 -44.82
CA GLN A 246 -7.54 10.72 -43.57
C GLN A 246 -8.24 11.56 -42.49
N ILE A 247 -8.79 12.73 -42.85
CA ILE A 247 -9.58 13.57 -41.93
C ILE A 247 -10.77 12.80 -41.37
N MET A 248 -11.54 12.14 -42.25
CA MET A 248 -12.73 11.37 -41.83
C MET A 248 -12.35 10.20 -40.91
N GLN A 249 -11.25 9.51 -41.18
CA GLN A 249 -10.74 8.45 -40.33
C GLN A 249 -10.33 8.98 -38.94
N LEU A 250 -9.56 10.07 -38.90
CA LEU A 250 -9.09 10.66 -37.66
C LEU A 250 -10.25 11.20 -36.80
N LEU A 251 -11.26 11.79 -37.43
CA LEU A 251 -12.49 12.21 -36.75
C LEU A 251 -13.24 11.03 -36.12
N GLN A 252 -13.30 9.88 -36.80
CA GLN A 252 -13.91 8.67 -36.26
C GLN A 252 -13.14 8.15 -35.03
N GLU A 253 -11.80 8.26 -35.05
CA GLU A 253 -10.95 7.87 -33.93
C GLU A 253 -11.07 8.83 -32.73
N ILE A 254 -11.17 10.14 -32.98
CA ILE A 254 -11.38 11.18 -31.94
C ILE A 254 -12.78 11.10 -31.32
N GLN A 255 -13.79 10.73 -32.11
CA GLN A 255 -15.18 10.65 -31.65
C GLN A 255 -15.45 9.39 -30.80
N ASN A 256 -14.60 8.36 -30.88
CA ASN A 256 -14.77 7.13 -30.12
C ASN A 256 -13.53 6.68 -29.30
N PRO A 257 -13.02 7.52 -28.37
CA PRO A 257 -11.88 7.17 -27.52
C PRO A 257 -12.26 6.19 -26.38
N GLN A 258 -13.55 6.04 -26.09
CA GLN A 258 -14.12 5.34 -24.92
C GLN A 258 -14.51 3.87 -25.16
N ALA A 259 -14.09 3.25 -26.28
CA ALA A 259 -14.32 1.82 -26.50
C ALA A 259 -13.50 0.89 -25.58
N ARG A 260 -12.72 1.45 -24.64
CA ARG A 260 -12.13 0.70 -23.53
C ARG A 260 -13.02 0.89 -22.30
N PRO A 261 -13.65 -0.18 -21.77
CA PRO A 261 -14.40 -0.07 -20.53
C PRO A 261 -13.44 0.40 -19.44
N ALA A 262 -13.79 1.48 -18.73
CA ALA A 262 -13.13 1.83 -17.49
C ALA A 262 -13.28 0.63 -16.55
N PRO A 263 -12.20 -0.10 -16.22
CA PRO A 263 -12.30 -1.19 -15.27
C PRO A 263 -12.49 -0.50 -13.92
N PHE A 264 -13.63 -0.76 -13.27
CA PHE A 264 -13.92 -0.35 -11.91
C PHE A 264 -14.23 1.13 -11.69
N LEU A 265 -15.42 1.55 -12.15
CA LEU A 265 -16.31 2.28 -11.24
C LEU A 265 -16.83 1.28 -10.19
N GLY A 266 -15.94 0.84 -9.30
CA GLY A 266 -16.34 0.11 -8.11
C GLY A 266 -17.11 1.06 -7.22
N GLU A 267 -18.41 0.82 -7.10
CA GLU A 267 -19.33 1.39 -6.11
C GLU A 267 -18.63 1.52 -4.75
N ASN A 268 -18.08 2.69 -4.46
CA ASN A 268 -17.65 3.03 -3.11
C ASN A 268 -18.52 4.22 -2.70
N PRO A 269 -19.61 3.99 -1.94
CA PRO A 269 -20.32 5.10 -1.34
C PRO A 269 -19.31 5.78 -0.41
N CYS A 270 -18.86 6.96 -0.80
CA CYS A 270 -18.11 7.81 0.10
C CYS A 270 -19.09 8.17 1.21
N ILE A 271 -19.05 7.47 2.35
CA ILE A 271 -19.80 7.86 3.54
C ILE A 271 -19.00 9.00 4.17
N PRO A 272 -19.46 10.26 4.12
CA PRO A 272 -18.82 11.33 4.88
C PRO A 272 -19.01 11.03 6.36
N PHE A 273 -17.92 10.71 7.06
CA PHE A 273 -17.93 10.62 8.52
C PHE A 273 -18.04 12.04 9.09
N PHE A 274 -19.24 12.43 9.52
CA PHE A 274 -19.44 13.59 10.37
C PHE A 274 -19.12 13.18 11.80
N TYR A 275 -17.95 13.57 12.32
CA TYR A 275 -17.68 13.46 13.75
C TYR A 275 -18.27 14.68 14.46
N ARG A 276 -19.06 14.44 15.51
CA ARG A 276 -19.41 15.47 16.50
C ARG A 276 -18.78 14.99 17.80
N PRO A 277 -17.81 15.74 18.39
CA PRO A 277 -17.24 15.38 19.68
C PRO A 277 -18.34 15.27 20.74
N ASP A 278 -18.27 14.23 21.58
CA ASP A 278 -19.08 14.14 22.81
C ASP A 278 -18.54 15.15 23.85
N GLU A 279 -19.29 15.42 24.92
CA GLU A 279 -18.89 16.31 26.03
C GLU A 279 -17.59 15.86 26.73
N HIS A 280 -17.12 14.64 26.44
CA HIS A 280 -15.89 14.04 26.97
C HIS A 280 -14.76 13.92 25.93
N ASP A 281 -14.90 14.53 24.74
CA ASP A 281 -13.91 14.48 23.64
C ASP A 281 -13.66 13.07 23.05
N GLU A 282 -14.59 12.13 23.29
CA GLU A 282 -14.54 10.78 22.74
C GLU A 282 -15.26 10.70 21.37
N VAL A 283 -14.60 10.09 20.37
CA VAL A 283 -15.17 9.86 19.03
C VAL A 283 -15.71 8.44 18.95
N LYS A 284 -17.03 8.27 19.09
CA LYS A 284 -17.71 6.99 18.88
C LYS A 284 -18.10 6.83 17.41
N ILE A 285 -17.33 6.01 16.68
CA ILE A 285 -17.66 5.63 15.30
C ILE A 285 -18.67 4.48 15.37
N LEU A 286 -19.96 4.78 15.21
CA LEU A 286 -20.98 3.75 15.03
C LEU A 286 -20.97 3.30 13.57
N VAL A 287 -20.65 2.03 13.34
CA VAL A 287 -20.87 1.35 12.07
C VAL A 287 -22.33 0.90 12.06
N ILE A 288 -23.14 1.43 11.13
CA ILE A 288 -24.47 0.86 10.79
C ILE A 288 -24.28 -0.10 9.63
#